data_AF-A0A392QCN6-F1
#
_entry.id   AF-A0A392QCN6-F1
#
_cell.length_a   1.000
_cell.length_b   1.000
_cell.length_c   1.000
_cell.angle_alpha   90.00
_cell.angle_beta   90.00
_cell.angle_gamma   90.00
#
_symmetry.space_group_name_H-M   'P 1'
#
loop_
_entity.id
_entity.type
_entity.pdbx_description
1 polymer ?
#
loop_
_entity_poly.entity_id
_entity_poly.type
_entity_poly.pdbx_seq_one_letter_code
_entity_poly.pdbx_strand_id
1 'polypeptide(L)'
;MALVVICGQPCSGKSKAALCLAEALKQSSELKYQVRIIDEASFHLDRNQSYANMPSEKNLRGVLRSEVDRSLSKDTVIIVDSLNNIKGYRYELWCLARAAGIRYCVFYCDVEDNDCRKWNQERREKGEDNYDD
;
A
#
# COMPACT_ATOMS: atom_id res chain seq x y z
N MET A 1 13.66 -6.33 11.09
CA MET A 1 12.89 -5.41 10.22
C MET A 1 11.64 -6.08 9.63
N ALA A 2 10.72 -5.33 9.00
CA ALA A 2 9.45 -5.84 8.48
C ALA A 2 9.01 -5.21 7.14
N LEU A 3 8.34 -6.02 6.31
CA LEU A 3 7.48 -5.60 5.20
C LEU A 3 6.02 -5.59 5.69
N VAL A 4 5.35 -4.45 5.64
CA VAL A 4 3.94 -4.28 5.98
C VAL A 4 3.16 -4.06 4.68
N VAL A 5 2.24 -4.95 4.37
CA VAL A 5 1.38 -4.84 3.18
C VAL A 5 0.00 -4.38 3.62
N ILE A 6 -0.38 -3.17 3.24
CA ILE A 6 -1.73 -2.64 3.51
C ILE A 6 -2.66 -3.15 2.43
N CYS A 7 -3.85 -3.62 2.79
CA CYS A 7 -4.86 -4.03 1.81
C CYS A 7 -6.27 -3.63 2.26
N GLY A 8 -7.21 -3.59 1.31
CA GLY A 8 -8.59 -3.18 1.57
C GLY A 8 -9.23 -2.56 0.34
N GLN A 9 -10.52 -2.23 0.46
CA GLN A 9 -11.28 -1.65 -0.64
C GLN A 9 -10.69 -0.31 -1.13
N PRO A 10 -10.92 0.08 -2.39
CA PRO A 10 -10.71 1.47 -2.82
C PRO A 10 -11.36 2.43 -1.80
N CYS A 11 -10.67 3.53 -1.49
CA CYS A 11 -11.10 4.50 -0.49
C CYS A 11 -11.27 4.01 0.96
N SER A 12 -10.87 2.80 1.36
CA SER A 12 -10.99 2.32 2.76
C SER A 12 -10.03 2.94 3.80
N GLY A 13 -9.39 4.08 3.50
CA GLY A 13 -8.46 4.75 4.42
C GLY A 13 -7.04 4.19 4.47
N LYS A 14 -6.66 3.28 3.55
CA LYS A 14 -5.31 2.66 3.47
C LYS A 14 -4.17 3.66 3.61
N SER A 15 -4.15 4.71 2.79
CA SER A 15 -3.09 5.73 2.83
C SER A 15 -3.04 6.48 4.15
N LYS A 16 -4.20 6.73 4.79
CA LYS A 16 -4.22 7.32 6.12
C LYS A 16 -3.63 6.38 7.16
N ALA A 17 -3.98 5.09 7.11
CA ALA A 17 -3.39 4.07 7.98
C ALA A 17 -1.87 3.93 7.76
N ALA A 18 -1.41 3.97 6.51
CA ALA A 18 0.01 3.95 6.15
C ALA A 18 0.79 5.09 6.78
N LEU A 19 0.28 6.32 6.64
CA LEU A 19 0.89 7.53 7.20
C LEU A 19 0.90 7.49 8.73
N CYS A 20 -0.24 7.20 9.36
CA CYS A 20 -0.33 7.10 10.82
C CYS A 20 0.64 6.04 11.38
N LEU A 21 0.74 4.87 10.74
CA LEU A 21 1.68 3.82 11.14
C LEU A 21 3.13 4.28 10.97
N ALA A 22 3.46 4.92 9.84
CA ALA A 22 4.80 5.42 9.60
C ALA A 22 5.22 6.49 10.61
N GLU A 23 4.32 7.42 10.95
CA GLU A 23 4.53 8.44 11.97
C GLU A 23 4.74 7.82 13.35
N ALA A 24 3.86 6.89 13.77
CA ALA A 24 3.97 6.21 15.05
C ALA A 24 5.30 5.43 15.19
N LEU A 25 5.72 4.74 14.13
CA LEU A 25 7.00 4.01 14.12
C LEU A 25 8.22 4.94 14.16
N LYS A 26 8.15 6.12 13.53
CA LYS A 26 9.24 7.12 13.57
C LYS A 26 9.33 7.84 14.92
N GLN A 27 8.19 8.05 15.59
CA GLN A 27 8.10 8.76 16.86
C GLN A 27 8.35 7.87 18.09
N SER A 28 8.39 6.55 17.92
CA SER A 28 8.71 5.62 19.01
C SER A 28 10.03 5.98 19.71
N SER A 29 9.94 6.25 21.01
CA SER A 29 11.05 6.75 21.83
C SER A 29 12.15 5.71 22.08
N GLU A 30 11.84 4.42 21.93
CA GLU A 30 12.77 3.32 22.21
C GLU A 30 13.58 2.89 20.99
N LEU A 31 12.98 2.97 19.79
CA LEU A 31 13.59 2.53 18.53
C LEU A 31 13.12 3.45 17.40
N LYS A 32 13.99 4.37 16.96
CA LYS A 32 13.76 5.16 15.75
C LYS A 32 13.92 4.26 14.53
N TYR A 33 12.83 3.68 14.07
CA TYR A 33 12.84 2.89 12.84
C TYR A 33 13.00 3.81 11.63
N GLN A 34 13.85 3.43 10.69
CA GLN A 34 13.75 3.97 9.34
C GLN A 34 12.48 3.39 8.72
N VAL A 35 11.60 4.23 8.18
CA VAL A 35 10.33 3.79 7.58
C VAL A 35 10.17 4.43 6.21
N ARG A 36 9.86 3.61 5.22
CA ARG A 36 9.58 4.02 3.85
C ARG A 36 8.21 3.50 3.42
N ILE A 37 7.41 4.37 2.82
CA ILE A 37 6.15 4.00 2.17
C ILE A 37 6.43 3.87 0.67
N ILE A 38 5.89 2.81 0.06
CA ILE A 38 5.86 2.58 -1.38
C ILE A 38 4.39 2.57 -1.79
N ASP A 39 4.01 3.52 -2.65
CA ASP A 39 2.67 3.69 -3.19
C ASP A 39 2.73 3.95 -4.70
N GLU A 40 1.58 3.97 -5.38
CA GLU A 40 1.52 4.23 -6.82
C GLU A 40 1.89 5.68 -7.16
N ALA A 41 1.50 6.62 -6.30
CA ALA A 41 1.72 8.05 -6.51
C ALA A 41 3.21 8.42 -6.58
N SER A 42 4.06 7.72 -5.82
CA SER A 42 5.53 7.89 -5.86
C SER A 42 6.15 7.58 -7.22
N PHE A 43 5.44 6.88 -8.11
CA PHE A 43 5.89 6.57 -9.47
C PHE A 43 5.18 7.40 -10.54
N HIS A 44 4.42 8.42 -10.15
CA HIS A 44 3.57 9.20 -11.06
C HIS A 44 2.56 8.33 -11.83
N LEU A 45 2.12 7.22 -11.22
CA LEU A 45 1.11 6.34 -11.79
C LEU A 45 -0.28 6.82 -11.35
N ASP A 46 -1.11 7.17 -12.32
CA ASP A 46 -2.50 7.52 -12.07
C ASP A 46 -3.30 6.28 -11.64
N ARG A 47 -4.11 6.41 -10.58
CA ARG A 47 -4.84 5.25 -10.03
C ARG A 47 -5.90 4.73 -10.99
N ASN A 48 -6.63 5.61 -11.67
CA ASN A 48 -7.74 5.19 -12.53
C ASN A 48 -7.17 4.48 -13.76
N GLN A 49 -6.10 5.01 -14.35
CA GLN A 49 -5.39 4.34 -15.45
C GLN A 49 -4.75 3.02 -15.02
N SER A 50 -4.18 2.96 -13.82
CA SER A 50 -3.50 1.76 -13.33
C SER A 50 -4.47 0.61 -13.03
N TYR A 51 -5.71 0.91 -12.64
CA TYR A 51 -6.75 -0.07 -12.35
C TYR A 51 -7.80 -0.23 -13.45
N ALA A 52 -7.71 0.51 -14.56
CA ALA A 52 -8.69 0.50 -15.66
C ALA A 52 -8.84 -0.86 -16.35
N ASN A 53 -7.79 -1.68 -16.41
CA ASN A 53 -7.81 -2.98 -17.07
C ASN A 53 -6.72 -3.92 -16.53
N MET A 54 -6.88 -5.21 -16.83
CA MET A 54 -5.97 -6.27 -16.35
C MET A 54 -4.50 -6.07 -16.77
N PRO A 55 -4.17 -5.68 -18.02
CA PRO A 55 -2.78 -5.33 -18.39
C PRO A 55 -2.18 -4.18 -17.58
N SER A 56 -2.91 -3.07 -17.42
CA SER A 56 -2.47 -1.92 -16.62
C SER A 56 -2.20 -2.33 -15.18
N GLU A 57 -3.12 -3.08 -14.58
CA GLU A 57 -2.98 -3.51 -13.18
C GLU A 57 -1.82 -4.50 -13.00
N LYS A 58 -1.60 -5.38 -13.99
CA LYS A 58 -0.44 -6.27 -14.00
C LYS A 58 0.87 -5.50 -14.05
N ASN A 59 0.94 -4.46 -14.89
CA ASN A 59 2.13 -3.61 -14.99
C ASN A 59 2.37 -2.85 -13.69
N LEU A 60 1.32 -2.25 -13.10
CA LEU A 60 1.40 -1.59 -11.80
C LEU A 60 1.98 -2.53 -10.73
N ARG A 61 1.40 -3.73 -10.58
CA ARG A 61 1.87 -4.74 -9.62
C ARG A 61 3.33 -5.12 -9.86
N GLY A 62 3.75 -5.21 -11.13
CA GLY A 62 5.14 -5.45 -11.51
C GLY A 62 6.08 -4.33 -11.04
N VAL A 63 5.72 -3.07 -11.27
CA VAL A 63 6.49 -1.90 -10.82
C VAL A 63 6.62 -1.87 -9.30
N LEU A 64 5.49 -1.98 -8.58
CA LEU A 64 5.47 -1.98 -7.11
C LEU A 64 6.30 -3.14 -6.55
N ARG A 65 6.15 -4.35 -7.11
CA ARG A 65 6.92 -5.53 -6.69
C ARG A 65 8.42 -5.31 -6.88
N SER A 66 8.82 -4.77 -8.02
CA SER A 66 10.23 -4.47 -8.31
C SER A 66 10.79 -3.42 -7.35
N GLU A 67 10.03 -2.40 -6.96
CA GLU A 67 10.52 -1.44 -5.96
C GLU A 67 10.58 -2.05 -4.56
N VAL A 68 9.59 -2.85 -4.16
CA VAL A 68 9.63 -3.56 -2.89
C VAL A 68 10.91 -4.37 -2.80
N ASP A 69 11.20 -5.21 -3.80
CA ASP A 69 12.39 -6.07 -3.84
C ASP A 69 13.69 -5.28 -3.65
N ARG A 70 13.85 -4.15 -4.36
CA ARG A 70 15.03 -3.27 -4.22
C ARG A 70 15.12 -2.57 -2.86
N SER A 71 13.99 -2.37 -2.19
CA SER A 71 13.89 -1.60 -0.95
C SER A 71 14.05 -2.44 0.31
N LEU A 72 13.92 -3.76 0.21
CA LEU A 72 14.00 -4.63 1.38
C LEU A 72 15.38 -4.55 2.03
N SER A 73 15.41 -4.22 3.32
CA SER A 73 16.62 -4.18 4.12
C SER A 73 16.36 -4.69 5.53
N LYS A 74 17.43 -5.01 6.26
CA LYS A 74 17.34 -5.42 7.67
C LYS A 74 17.19 -4.25 8.64
N ASP A 75 17.16 -3.02 8.11
CA ASP A 75 17.22 -1.77 8.89
C ASP A 75 16.07 -0.78 8.59
N THR A 76 15.22 -1.06 7.59
CA THR A 76 14.10 -0.19 7.16
C THR A 76 12.74 -0.88 7.09
N VAL A 77 11.71 -0.33 7.76
CA VAL A 77 10.32 -0.84 7.67
C VAL A 77 9.77 -0.37 6.34
N ILE A 78 9.39 -1.31 5.49
CA ILE A 78 8.76 -1.01 4.21
C ILE A 78 7.25 -1.17 4.36
N ILE A 79 6.49 -0.11 4.09
CA ILE A 79 5.04 -0.12 4.06
C ILE A 79 4.61 -0.04 2.59
N VAL A 80 3.82 -1.00 2.13
CA VAL A 80 3.26 -1.01 0.77
C VAL A 80 1.82 -0.54 0.87
N ASP A 81 1.56 0.69 0.44
CA ASP A 81 0.23 1.29 0.35
C ASP A 81 -0.29 1.17 -1.07
N SER A 82 -1.10 0.14 -1.31
CA SER A 82 -1.78 -0.14 -2.58
C SER A 82 -3.04 -0.94 -2.28
N LEU A 83 -3.85 -1.29 -3.29
CA LEU A 83 -5.02 -2.16 -3.07
C LEU A 83 -4.63 -3.52 -2.48
N ASN A 84 -3.61 -4.17 -3.04
CA ASN A 84 -3.10 -5.47 -2.60
C ASN A 84 -4.20 -6.56 -2.40
N ASN A 85 -5.32 -6.48 -3.13
CA ASN A 85 -6.49 -7.34 -2.93
C ASN A 85 -6.32 -8.77 -3.47
N ILE A 86 -5.34 -9.00 -4.34
CA ILE A 86 -5.05 -10.32 -4.92
C ILE A 86 -4.19 -11.15 -3.96
N LYS A 87 -4.72 -12.30 -3.51
CA LYS A 87 -4.02 -13.24 -2.61
C LYS A 87 -2.66 -13.69 -3.18
N GLY A 88 -2.62 -14.00 -4.48
CA GLY A 88 -1.39 -14.39 -5.18
C GLY A 88 -0.32 -13.29 -5.14
N TYR A 89 -0.72 -12.03 -5.33
CA TYR A 89 0.21 -10.90 -5.26
C TYR A 89 0.77 -10.69 -3.84
N ARG A 90 -0.08 -10.80 -2.81
CA ARG A 90 0.39 -10.75 -1.41
C ARG A 90 1.36 -11.90 -1.09
N TYR A 91 1.11 -13.09 -1.65
CA TYR A 91 2.03 -14.22 -1.51
C TYR A 91 3.39 -13.94 -2.19
N GLU A 92 3.41 -13.31 -3.36
CA GLU A 92 4.66 -12.88 -4.00
C GLU A 92 5.45 -11.90 -3.12
N LEU A 93 4.78 -10.91 -2.51
CA LEU A 93 5.43 -9.97 -1.58
C LEU A 93 5.95 -10.67 -0.32
N TRP A 94 5.20 -11.64 0.21
CA TRP A 94 5.67 -12.48 1.32
C TRP A 94 6.92 -13.28 0.95
N CYS A 95 6.99 -13.85 -0.26
CA CYS A 95 8.17 -14.55 -0.75
C CYS A 95 9.40 -13.63 -0.78
N LEU A 96 9.26 -12.38 -1.22
CA LEU A 96 10.34 -11.39 -1.19
C LEU A 96 10.82 -11.12 0.25
N ALA A 97 9.88 -10.86 1.17
CA ALA A 97 10.22 -10.64 2.59
C ALA A 97 10.92 -11.86 3.20
N ARG A 98 10.45 -13.07 2.90
CA ARG A 98 11.05 -14.33 3.34
C ARG A 98 12.47 -14.51 2.80
N ALA A 99 12.68 -14.24 1.51
CA ALA A 99 14.00 -14.32 0.88
C ALA A 99 14.99 -13.31 1.48
N ALA A 100 14.53 -12.10 1.80
CA ALA A 100 15.32 -11.09 2.50
C ALA A 100 15.54 -11.39 4.00
N GLY A 101 14.90 -12.41 4.56
CA GLY A 101 14.99 -12.77 5.97
C GLY A 101 14.40 -11.73 6.92
N ILE A 102 13.35 -11.01 6.48
CA ILE A 102 12.66 -10.02 7.29
C ILE A 102 11.23 -10.47 7.65
N ARG A 103 10.62 -9.81 8.63
CA ARG A 103 9.24 -10.11 9.04
C ARG A 103 8.24 -9.62 7.98
N TYR A 104 7.08 -10.24 7.95
CA TYR A 104 5.99 -9.87 7.04
C TYR A 104 4.70 -9.71 7.84
N CYS A 105 3.93 -8.67 7.56
CA CYS A 105 2.63 -8.42 8.15
C CYS A 105 1.66 -7.91 7.09
N VAL A 106 0.38 -8.28 7.22
CA VAL A 106 -0.72 -7.70 6.44
C VAL A 106 -1.54 -6.82 7.36
N PHE A 107 -1.75 -5.57 6.95
CA PHE A 107 -2.67 -4.65 7.59
C PHE A 107 -3.91 -4.52 6.71
N TYR A 108 -5.00 -5.17 7.11
CA TYR A 108 -6.27 -5.07 6.42
C TYR A 108 -7.10 -3.89 6.96
N CYS A 109 -7.43 -2.95 6.09
CA CYS A 109 -8.38 -1.86 6.37
C CYS A 109 -9.80 -2.38 6.13
N ASP A 110 -10.42 -2.86 7.19
CA ASP A 110 -11.77 -3.44 7.19
C ASP A 110 -12.83 -2.34 7.28
N VAL A 111 -13.32 -1.91 6.11
CA VAL A 111 -14.35 -0.87 5.98
C VAL A 111 -15.41 -1.40 5.03
N GLU A 112 -16.68 -1.18 5.36
CA GLU A 112 -17.78 -1.62 4.51
C GLU A 112 -17.75 -0.93 3.13
N ASP A 113 -18.20 -1.66 2.10
CA ASP A 113 -18.21 -1.16 0.72
C ASP A 113 -19.05 0.13 0.57
N ASN A 114 -20.14 0.26 1.33
CA ASN A 114 -21.01 1.44 1.32
C ASN A 114 -20.27 2.69 1.82
N ASP A 115 -19.52 2.57 2.90
CA ASP A 115 -18.73 3.67 3.46
C ASP A 115 -17.59 4.07 2.50
N CYS A 116 -16.94 3.08 1.89
CA CYS A 116 -15.90 3.33 0.88
C CYS A 116 -16.42 4.13 -0.31
N ARG A 117 -17.61 3.76 -0.82
CA ARG A 117 -18.28 4.49 -1.92
C ARG A 117 -18.65 5.90 -1.52
N LYS A 118 -19.23 6.07 -0.32
CA LYS A 118 -19.59 7.38 0.22
C LYS A 118 -18.35 8.29 0.32
N TRP A 119 -17.26 7.80 0.90
CA TRP A 119 -16.01 8.57 0.99
C TRP A 119 -15.41 8.88 -0.38
N ASN A 120 -15.53 7.98 -1.35
CA ASN A 120 -15.09 8.25 -2.72
C ASN A 120 -15.91 9.39 -3.37
N GLN A 121 -17.24 9.39 -3.18
CA GLN A 121 -18.12 10.46 -3.65
C GLN A 121 -17.78 11.79 -2.99
N GLU A 122 -17.60 11.82 -1.67
CA GLU A 122 -17.22 13.03 -0.93
C GLU A 122 -15.89 13.62 -1.43
N ARG A 123 -14.91 12.77 -1.78
CA ARG A 123 -13.66 13.21 -2.41
C ARG A 123 -13.89 13.82 -3.78
N ARG A 124 -14.74 13.21 -4.60
CA ARG A 124 -15.11 13.71 -5.92
C ARG A 124 -15.76 15.09 -5.82
N GLU A 125 -16.67 15.29 -4.86
CA GLU A 125 -17.33 16.59 -4.61
C GLU A 125 -16.36 17.69 -4.15
N LYS A 126 -15.30 17.31 -3.43
CA LYS A 126 -14.23 18.22 -2.98
C LYS A 126 -13.16 18.49 -4.04
N GLY A 127 -13.19 17.80 -5.18
CA GLY A 127 -12.13 17.88 -6.20
C GLY A 127 -10.82 17.22 -5.77
N GLU A 128 -10.87 16.27 -4.84
CA GLU A 128 -9.72 15.46 -4.39
C GLU A 128 -9.56 14.21 -5.28
N ASP A 129 -8.39 13.57 -5.20
CA ASP A 129 -8.12 12.32 -5.90
C ASP A 129 -9.12 11.22 -5.48
N ASN A 130 -9.90 10.76 -6.45
CA ASN A 130 -10.97 9.77 -6.30
C ASN A 130 -10.82 8.62 -7.31
N TYR A 131 -11.57 7.53 -7.10
CA TYR A 131 -11.69 6.44 -8.05
C TYR A 131 -12.87 6.70 -9.01
N ASP A 132 -12.70 6.33 -10.27
CA ASP A 132 -13.81 6.27 -11.23
C ASP A 132 -14.78 5.13 -10.86
N ASP A 133 -16.04 5.25 -11.28
CA ASP A 133 -17.10 4.23 -11.03
C ASP A 133 -17.02 3.05 -12.00
#